data_AF-A0ABD1LMR6-F1
#
_entry.id   AF-A0ABD1LMR6-F1
#
_cell.length_a   1.000
_cell.length_b   1.000
_cell.length_c   1.000
_cell.angle_alpha   90.00
_cell.angle_beta   90.00
_cell.angle_gamma   90.00
#
_symmetry.space_group_name_H-M   'P 1'
#
loop_
_entity.id
_entity.type
_entity.pdbx_description
1 polymer ?
#
loop_
_entity_poly.entity_id
_entity_poly.type
_entity_poly.pdbx_seq_one_letter_code
_entity_poly.pdbx_strand_id
1 'polypeptide(L)'
;MASSLSTKPFGTDALSAFASLNSDLRSLSPGYLRLSLRPRLTKRLRQFSLPSFYAAPPNFIYISYFACFSFLFISFAELNFSPKCFNPLADFVFVAVLVSRCSLKILRNYEIQAAGSTYGNHFRVTTYGESHGGGVGCVIDGCPPRIPLSEDDMQVDLDRRRPGQSRITTPRKETDTCKIFSGVSEGLTTGTPIHVFVPNTDQRGHDYSEMSQAYRPSHADATYDMKYGVRSVQGGGRSSARETIGRVASGAVAKKILKDFSGTEILAYVSQVHKIVLPEDLVDHETLMLSQIESNIVRCPDPEYAEKMISAIDAVRVRGDSVGGVVTCIVRNCPRGLGSPVFDKLEAELAKAVMSLPATKGFQFGSGFAGTFLTGSEHNDEFYIDEHGKTRTRTNRSGGIQGGISNGEIINMRIAFKPTSTIGKKQHTVTRDKKETELIARGRHDPCVVPRAVPMVEAMVALVLVDQLMAQYAQCNLFPVNLDLQEPLVPILEPEEVPF
;
A
#
# COMPACT_ATOMS: atom_id res chain seq x y z
N MET A 1 -41.49 31.85 -28.07
CA MET A 1 -41.97 33.21 -28.39
C MET A 1 -42.13 33.98 -27.09
N ALA A 2 -41.53 35.18 -27.08
CA ALA A 2 -41.72 36.30 -26.15
C ALA A 2 -41.48 36.08 -24.64
N SER A 3 -40.22 36.24 -24.25
CA SER A 3 -39.84 36.99 -23.04
C SER A 3 -39.44 38.42 -23.46
N SER A 4 -39.96 39.44 -22.77
CA SER A 4 -39.56 40.85 -22.88
C SER A 4 -39.88 41.52 -21.54
N LEU A 5 -38.93 42.13 -20.83
CA LEU A 5 -38.50 43.53 -20.96
C LEU A 5 -37.12 43.66 -20.26
N SER A 6 -36.03 44.11 -20.90
CA SER A 6 -35.60 45.50 -21.19
C SER A 6 -35.13 46.33 -19.97
N THR A 7 -33.79 46.35 -19.78
CA THR A 7 -32.82 47.49 -19.60
C THR A 7 -33.39 48.90 -19.26
N LYS A 8 -32.80 49.80 -18.43
CA LYS A 8 -31.39 50.22 -18.19
C LYS A 8 -31.31 51.33 -17.05
N PRO A 9 -30.17 52.06 -16.75
CA PRO A 9 -29.44 52.04 -15.46
C PRO A 9 -29.26 53.40 -14.71
N PHE A 10 -28.66 53.41 -13.50
CA PHE A 10 -27.85 54.49 -12.85
C PHE A 10 -27.28 53.90 -11.53
N GLY A 11 -26.07 54.13 -11.02
CA GLY A 11 -24.89 54.90 -11.40
C GLY A 11 -23.68 54.40 -10.59
N THR A 12 -22.50 54.57 -11.15
CA THR A 12 -21.16 54.18 -10.65
C THR A 12 -20.67 55.12 -9.56
N ASP A 13 -20.22 54.60 -8.40
CA ASP A 13 -19.17 55.22 -7.54
C ASP A 13 -18.76 54.36 -6.32
N ALA A 14 -18.46 53.07 -6.53
CA ALA A 14 -17.87 52.24 -5.46
C ALA A 14 -16.86 51.19 -5.95
N LEU A 15 -16.41 51.29 -7.21
CA LEU A 15 -15.57 50.28 -7.87
C LEU A 15 -14.15 50.76 -8.23
N SER A 16 -13.76 51.98 -7.82
CA SER A 16 -12.39 52.49 -8.02
C SER A 16 -11.46 52.31 -6.81
N ALA A 17 -11.97 51.92 -5.63
CA ALA A 17 -11.16 51.77 -4.42
C ALA A 17 -10.68 50.32 -4.13
N PHE A 18 -11.14 49.32 -4.89
CA PHE A 18 -10.80 47.91 -4.66
C PHE A 18 -9.76 47.32 -5.63
N ALA A 19 -9.25 48.13 -6.57
CA ALA A 19 -8.38 47.66 -7.65
C ALA A 19 -6.85 47.80 -7.40
N SER A 20 -6.40 48.30 -6.25
CA SER A 20 -4.97 48.54 -5.99
C SER A 20 -4.29 47.57 -5.01
N LEU A 21 -4.93 46.44 -4.67
CA LEU A 21 -4.41 45.51 -3.64
C LEU A 21 -4.44 44.05 -4.07
N ASN A 22 -4.22 43.79 -5.36
CA ASN A 22 -4.31 42.43 -5.92
C ASN A 22 -3.27 42.14 -7.03
N SER A 23 -2.01 42.58 -6.84
CA SER A 23 -0.90 42.20 -7.74
C SER A 23 -0.05 41.02 -7.24
N ASP A 24 -0.13 40.59 -5.98
CA ASP A 24 0.89 39.71 -5.39
C ASP A 24 0.43 38.28 -5.06
N LEU A 25 -0.73 37.82 -5.56
CA LEU A 25 -1.24 36.47 -5.27
C LEU A 25 -1.46 35.57 -6.50
N ARG A 26 -0.85 35.88 -7.64
CA ARG A 26 -0.82 34.97 -8.81
C ARG A 26 0.43 34.09 -8.81
N SER A 27 0.49 33.08 -7.93
CA SER A 27 1.44 31.95 -8.13
C SER A 27 1.10 30.65 -7.39
N LEU A 28 -0.17 30.34 -7.12
CA LEU A 28 -0.55 29.03 -6.56
C LEU A 28 -1.72 28.42 -7.34
N SER A 29 -1.43 27.31 -8.03
CA SER A 29 -2.39 26.48 -8.76
C SER A 29 -3.38 25.77 -7.81
N PRO A 30 -4.66 25.61 -8.16
CA PRO A 30 -5.63 24.95 -7.29
C PRO A 30 -5.53 23.41 -7.39
N GLY A 31 -5.08 22.77 -6.31
CA GLY A 31 -5.22 21.33 -6.11
C GLY A 31 -6.60 21.00 -5.55
N TYR A 32 -7.28 20.05 -6.20
CA TYR A 32 -8.61 19.55 -5.83
C TYR A 32 -8.64 18.99 -4.39
N LEU A 33 -9.52 19.52 -3.54
CA LEU A 33 -9.87 18.90 -2.26
C LEU A 33 -11.36 18.50 -2.29
N ARG A 34 -11.64 17.20 -2.26
CA ARG A 34 -13.00 16.64 -2.21
C ARG A 34 -13.43 16.59 -0.73
N LEU A 35 -14.36 17.46 -0.32
CA LEU A 35 -14.96 17.45 1.02
C LEU A 35 -16.24 16.60 1.02
N SER A 36 -16.22 15.51 1.79
CA SER A 36 -17.42 14.75 2.16
C SER A 36 -17.95 15.29 3.48
N LEU A 37 -19.16 15.87 3.48
CA LEU A 37 -19.87 16.31 4.68
C LEU A 37 -21.06 15.36 4.90
N ARG A 38 -21.07 14.60 6.00
CA ARG A 38 -22.28 13.98 6.54
C ARG A 38 -22.75 14.77 7.76
N PRO A 39 -24.03 15.16 7.87
CA PRO A 39 -24.56 15.76 9.08
C PRO A 39 -25.11 14.67 10.01
N ARG A 40 -24.74 14.69 11.30
CA ARG A 40 -25.52 14.07 12.37
C ARG A 40 -25.96 15.15 13.36
N LEU A 41 -27.23 15.51 13.28
CA LEU A 41 -27.98 16.08 14.40
C LEU A 41 -28.32 14.94 15.38
N THR A 42 -28.10 15.14 16.68
CA THR A 42 -29.16 15.12 17.69
C THR A 42 -28.63 15.47 19.08
N LYS A 43 -29.44 16.25 19.80
CA LYS A 43 -29.26 16.73 21.17
C LYS A 43 -29.35 15.60 22.19
N ARG A 44 -28.52 15.63 23.24
CA ARG A 44 -28.91 15.34 24.64
C ARG A 44 -27.83 15.81 25.60
N LEU A 45 -28.09 16.92 26.29
CA LEU A 45 -27.36 17.33 27.49
C LEU A 45 -27.93 16.54 28.67
N ARG A 46 -27.09 15.72 29.31
CA ARG A 46 -27.31 15.24 30.68
C ARG A 46 -26.15 15.74 31.54
N GLN A 47 -26.50 16.29 32.69
CA GLN A 47 -25.60 16.74 33.75
C GLN A 47 -24.57 15.67 34.11
N PHE A 48 -23.30 16.07 34.16
CA PHE A 48 -22.29 15.36 34.94
C PHE A 48 -21.52 16.38 35.78
N SER A 49 -21.48 16.09 37.07
CA SER A 49 -20.75 16.75 38.14
C SER A 49 -19.24 16.67 37.92
N LEU A 50 -18.54 17.80 38.09
CA LEU A 50 -17.08 17.90 38.10
C LEU A 50 -16.50 17.31 39.40
N PRO A 51 -15.42 16.51 39.35
CA PRO A 51 -14.46 16.42 40.43
C PRO A 51 -13.29 17.40 40.22
N SER A 52 -12.82 17.92 41.35
CA SER A 52 -11.78 18.91 41.57
C SER A 52 -10.49 18.71 40.76
N PHE A 53 -10.02 19.76 40.09
CA PHE A 53 -8.68 19.82 39.50
C PHE A 53 -7.69 20.49 40.47
N TYR A 54 -6.59 19.78 40.69
CA TYR A 54 -5.36 20.20 41.37
C TYR A 54 -4.72 21.43 40.69
N ALA A 55 -4.18 22.32 41.52
CA ALA A 55 -3.46 23.52 41.12
C ALA A 55 -2.05 23.21 40.56
N ALA A 56 -1.64 23.95 39.53
CA ALA A 56 -0.26 24.03 39.03
C ALA A 56 0.12 25.51 38.75
N PRO A 57 1.40 25.91 38.85
CA PRO A 57 1.80 27.27 39.25
C PRO A 57 1.84 28.32 38.12
N PRO A 58 1.85 29.63 38.46
CA PRO A 58 1.57 30.72 37.53
C PRO A 58 2.87 31.37 37.04
N ASN A 59 3.47 30.94 35.92
CA ASN A 59 4.65 31.67 35.39
C ASN A 59 4.85 31.65 33.86
N PHE A 60 3.87 31.24 33.06
CA PHE A 60 4.05 31.21 31.59
C PHE A 60 3.04 32.02 30.76
N ILE A 61 2.16 32.79 31.40
CA ILE A 61 1.06 33.49 30.69
C ILE A 61 1.34 35.00 30.48
N TYR A 62 2.39 35.57 31.08
CA TYR A 62 2.57 37.04 31.07
C TYR A 62 3.30 37.63 29.85
N ILE A 63 4.02 36.84 29.05
CA ILE A 63 4.85 37.39 27.95
C ILE A 63 4.02 37.68 26.69
N SER A 64 2.91 36.98 26.46
CA SER A 64 2.08 37.14 25.26
C SER A 64 1.10 38.33 25.34
N TYR A 65 0.80 38.84 26.54
CA TYR A 65 -0.09 39.99 26.70
C TYR A 65 0.57 41.33 26.40
N PHE A 66 1.88 41.49 26.68
CA PHE A 66 2.59 42.76 26.48
C PHE A 66 2.86 43.09 24.99
N ALA A 67 3.09 42.06 24.17
CA ALA A 67 3.31 42.24 22.73
C ALA A 67 2.03 42.65 21.98
N CYS A 68 0.87 42.10 22.36
CA CYS A 68 -0.43 42.49 21.78
C CYS A 68 -0.86 43.90 22.20
N PHE A 69 -0.55 44.34 23.42
CA PHE A 69 -0.86 45.69 23.88
C PHE A 69 -0.09 46.78 23.11
N SER A 70 1.16 46.48 22.74
CA SER A 70 2.04 47.42 22.04
C SER A 70 1.60 47.66 20.58
N PHE A 71 1.04 46.63 19.92
CA PHE A 71 0.51 46.75 18.56
C PHE A 71 -0.86 47.47 18.51
N LEU A 72 -1.71 47.29 19.52
CA LEU A 72 -3.02 47.95 19.56
C LEU A 72 -2.92 49.48 19.75
N PHE A 73 -1.92 49.97 20.49
CA PHE A 73 -1.72 51.41 20.68
C PHE A 73 -1.21 52.12 19.44
N ILE A 74 -0.41 51.45 18.60
CA ILE A 74 0.16 52.06 17.39
C ILE A 74 -0.91 52.26 16.31
N SER A 75 -1.91 51.37 16.21
CA SER A 75 -3.01 51.54 15.23
C SER A 75 -4.12 52.51 15.67
N PHE A 76 -4.20 52.88 16.95
CA PHE A 76 -5.19 53.85 17.43
C PHE A 76 -4.75 55.32 17.29
N ALA A 77 -3.45 55.58 17.09
CA ALA A 77 -2.92 56.94 16.95
C ALA A 77 -3.16 57.57 15.57
N GLU A 78 -3.51 56.79 14.54
CA GLU A 78 -3.75 57.30 13.17
C GLU A 78 -5.24 57.49 12.81
N LEU A 79 -6.17 57.14 13.70
CA LEU A 79 -7.60 57.32 13.49
C LEU A 79 -8.13 58.43 14.39
N ASN A 80 -8.22 59.65 13.84
CA ASN A 80 -8.86 60.81 14.46
C ASN A 80 -10.34 60.52 14.79
N PHE A 81 -10.61 59.99 15.98
CA PHE A 81 -11.96 59.83 16.54
C PHE A 81 -12.21 60.86 17.64
N SER A 82 -13.32 61.60 17.50
CA SER A 82 -13.82 62.57 18.48
C SER A 82 -14.21 61.88 19.80
N PRO A 83 -13.85 62.43 20.98
CA PRO A 83 -14.02 61.77 22.26
C PRO A 83 -15.43 61.99 22.83
N LYS A 84 -16.45 61.38 22.23
CA LYS A 84 -17.76 61.21 22.85
C LYS A 84 -18.28 59.83 22.45
N CYS A 85 -18.48 58.96 23.45
CA CYS A 85 -18.80 57.53 23.35
C CYS A 85 -17.57 56.61 23.33
N PHE A 86 -16.82 56.57 24.44
CA PHE A 86 -15.89 55.47 24.73
C PHE A 86 -16.38 54.79 26.00
N ASN A 87 -16.88 53.56 25.90
CA ASN A 87 -17.22 52.73 27.06
C ASN A 87 -16.20 51.58 27.15
N PRO A 88 -15.13 51.73 27.96
CA PRO A 88 -13.95 50.87 27.88
C PRO A 88 -14.23 49.39 28.24
N LEU A 89 -15.36 49.08 28.88
CA LEU A 89 -15.74 47.71 29.21
C LEU A 89 -16.46 46.99 28.06
N ALA A 90 -17.26 47.70 27.25
CA ALA A 90 -18.04 47.09 26.17
C ALA A 90 -17.16 46.73 24.97
N ASP A 91 -16.24 47.62 24.59
CA ASP A 91 -15.36 47.43 23.44
C ASP A 91 -14.23 46.42 23.73
N PHE A 92 -13.76 46.34 24.99
CA PHE A 92 -12.78 45.33 25.41
C PHE A 92 -13.37 43.92 25.42
N VAL A 93 -14.65 43.78 25.82
CA VAL A 93 -15.38 42.52 25.72
C VAL A 93 -15.65 42.17 24.25
N PHE A 94 -15.95 43.14 23.40
CA PHE A 94 -16.19 42.88 21.98
C PHE A 94 -14.93 42.42 21.24
N VAL A 95 -13.78 43.06 21.49
CA VAL A 95 -12.47 42.66 20.94
C VAL A 95 -11.99 41.35 21.56
N ALA A 96 -12.13 41.13 22.86
CA ALA A 96 -11.77 39.87 23.50
C ALA A 96 -12.64 38.70 23.02
N VAL A 97 -13.93 38.92 22.75
CA VAL A 97 -14.84 37.92 22.15
C VAL A 97 -14.52 37.68 20.68
N LEU A 98 -14.10 38.70 19.91
CA LEU A 98 -13.66 38.53 18.52
C LEU A 98 -12.31 37.82 18.41
N VAL A 99 -11.35 38.13 19.29
CA VAL A 99 -10.04 37.46 19.37
C VAL A 99 -10.20 36.04 19.91
N SER A 100 -11.07 35.81 20.90
CA SER A 100 -11.42 34.46 21.37
C SER A 100 -12.12 33.66 20.27
N ARG A 101 -13.06 34.26 19.50
CA ARG A 101 -13.74 33.58 18.39
C ARG A 101 -12.91 33.43 17.12
N CYS A 102 -11.88 34.25 16.89
CA CYS A 102 -10.91 34.07 15.80
C CYS A 102 -9.81 33.06 16.16
N SER A 103 -9.29 33.10 17.40
CA SER A 103 -8.26 32.16 17.86
C SER A 103 -8.81 30.76 18.12
N LEU A 104 -10.10 30.58 18.44
CA LEU A 104 -10.73 29.26 18.57
C LEU A 104 -11.25 28.69 17.23
N LYS A 105 -11.16 29.40 16.10
CA LYS A 105 -11.72 28.93 14.82
C LYS A 105 -10.78 28.11 13.93
N ILE A 106 -9.54 27.86 14.35
CA ILE A 106 -8.60 27.01 13.58
C ILE A 106 -7.78 26.11 14.51
N LEU A 107 -8.45 25.42 15.42
CA LEU A 107 -7.97 24.10 15.86
C LEU A 107 -8.87 23.07 15.18
N ARG A 108 -8.72 22.96 13.85
CA ARG A 108 -9.18 21.75 13.16
C ARG A 108 -8.35 20.63 13.77
N ASN A 109 -9.02 19.68 14.42
CA ASN A 109 -8.44 18.38 14.72
C ASN A 109 -8.12 17.75 13.37
N TYR A 110 -6.92 18.03 12.86
CA TYR A 110 -6.37 17.31 11.73
C TYR A 110 -6.07 15.92 12.25
N GLU A 111 -6.96 14.98 11.95
CA GLU A 111 -6.64 13.57 12.09
C GLU A 111 -5.53 13.26 11.09
N ILE A 112 -4.29 13.19 11.58
CA ILE A 112 -3.16 12.77 10.78
C ILE A 112 -3.28 11.26 10.66
N GLN A 113 -3.88 10.80 9.56
CA GLN A 113 -3.91 9.38 9.24
C GLN A 113 -2.47 8.92 8.93
N ALA A 114 -1.92 8.03 9.75
CA ALA A 114 -0.57 7.51 9.58
C ALA A 114 -0.43 6.87 8.19
N ALA A 115 0.48 7.39 7.38
CA ALA A 115 0.49 7.13 5.94
C ALA A 115 1.32 5.90 5.56
N GLY A 116 0.66 4.92 4.93
CA GLY A 116 1.29 3.93 4.03
C GLY A 116 1.94 2.69 4.68
N SER A 117 1.86 2.50 6.00
CA SER A 117 2.41 1.32 6.68
C SER A 117 1.38 0.22 6.94
N THR A 118 0.09 0.51 6.72
CA THR A 118 -1.02 -0.45 6.88
C THR A 118 -1.65 -0.74 5.53
N TYR A 119 -1.91 -2.01 5.26
CA TYR A 119 -2.63 -2.50 4.08
C TYR A 119 -3.90 -3.25 4.50
N GLY A 120 -4.98 -3.17 3.71
CA GLY A 120 -6.27 -3.84 3.98
C GLY A 120 -7.23 -3.01 4.83
N ASN A 121 -8.50 -3.43 4.87
CA ASN A 121 -9.59 -2.77 5.60
C ASN A 121 -10.18 -3.66 6.71
N HIS A 122 -10.32 -4.95 6.45
CA HIS A 122 -10.83 -5.99 7.35
C HIS A 122 -9.69 -6.88 7.82
N PHE A 123 -8.89 -7.42 6.91
CA PHE A 123 -7.64 -8.13 7.21
C PHE A 123 -6.48 -7.14 7.09
N ARG A 124 -6.18 -6.46 8.19
CA ARG A 124 -5.31 -5.29 8.21
C ARG A 124 -3.90 -5.70 8.62
N VAL A 125 -2.94 -5.46 7.75
CA VAL A 125 -1.52 -5.74 8.02
C VAL A 125 -0.77 -4.44 8.18
N THR A 126 -0.17 -4.24 9.34
CA THR A 126 0.76 -3.12 9.59
C THR A 126 2.18 -3.65 9.70
N THR A 127 3.05 -3.29 8.77
CA THR A 127 4.47 -3.70 8.83
C THR A 127 5.30 -2.67 9.59
N TYR A 128 6.41 -3.08 10.18
CA TYR A 128 7.32 -2.19 10.90
C TYR A 128 8.80 -2.61 10.74
N GLY A 129 9.72 -1.73 11.14
CA GLY A 129 11.15 -1.98 11.18
C GLY A 129 11.92 -1.58 9.93
N GLU A 130 13.23 -1.45 10.10
CA GLU A 130 14.22 -1.07 9.10
C GLU A 130 15.20 -2.22 8.82
N SER A 131 15.78 -2.23 7.61
CA SER A 131 16.74 -3.26 7.22
C SER A 131 17.98 -3.43 8.09
N HIS A 132 18.37 -2.39 8.84
CA HIS A 132 19.51 -2.40 9.77
C HIS A 132 19.08 -1.99 11.20
N GLY A 133 17.79 -2.17 11.51
CA GLY A 133 17.27 -2.06 12.87
C GLY A 133 17.41 -3.38 13.62
N GLY A 134 16.85 -3.47 14.84
CA GLY A 134 16.84 -4.72 15.62
C GLY A 134 16.08 -5.89 14.97
N GLY A 135 15.15 -5.58 14.07
CA GLY A 135 14.38 -6.56 13.31
C GLY A 135 13.30 -5.88 12.47
N VAL A 136 12.54 -6.70 11.75
CA VAL A 136 11.34 -6.30 11.01
C VAL A 136 10.18 -7.21 11.38
N GLY A 137 8.96 -6.82 11.01
CA GLY A 137 7.81 -7.66 11.32
C GLY A 137 6.49 -7.05 10.88
N CYS A 138 5.42 -7.62 11.39
CA CYS A 138 4.07 -7.14 11.15
C CYS A 138 3.16 -7.34 12.35
N VAL A 139 2.09 -6.55 12.38
CA VAL A 139 0.90 -6.79 13.18
C VAL A 139 -0.25 -7.07 12.22
N ILE A 140 -0.92 -8.20 12.40
CA ILE A 140 -2.09 -8.63 11.63
C ILE A 140 -3.31 -8.41 12.52
N ASP A 141 -4.20 -7.52 12.11
CA ASP A 141 -5.46 -7.20 12.79
C ASP A 141 -6.64 -7.69 11.94
N GLY A 142 -7.68 -8.22 12.58
CA GLY A 142 -8.84 -8.81 11.91
C GLY A 142 -8.66 -10.24 11.39
N CYS A 143 -7.60 -10.96 11.80
CA CYS A 143 -7.49 -12.39 11.52
C CYS A 143 -8.64 -13.15 12.22
N PRO A 144 -9.39 -14.04 11.54
CA PRO A 144 -10.45 -14.82 12.18
C PRO A 144 -9.91 -15.72 13.32
N PRO A 145 -10.70 -15.97 14.38
CA PRO A 145 -10.31 -16.87 15.46
C PRO A 145 -10.43 -18.35 15.06
N ARG A 146 -9.81 -19.24 15.84
CA ARG A 146 -9.85 -20.71 15.76
C ARG A 146 -9.17 -21.30 14.51
N ILE A 147 -8.21 -20.59 13.96
CA ILE A 147 -7.38 -21.09 12.86
C ILE A 147 -6.11 -21.69 13.48
N PRO A 148 -5.77 -22.95 13.19
CA PRO A 148 -4.48 -23.51 13.56
C PRO A 148 -3.35 -22.68 12.97
N LEU A 149 -2.47 -22.15 13.83
CA LEU A 149 -1.37 -21.30 13.40
C LEU A 149 -0.13 -21.51 14.26
N SER A 150 0.99 -21.77 13.61
CA SER A 150 2.33 -21.76 14.20
C SER A 150 3.31 -20.94 13.36
N GLU A 151 4.51 -20.70 13.89
CA GLU A 151 5.61 -20.10 13.12
C GLU A 151 5.96 -20.91 11.86
N ASP A 152 5.81 -22.24 11.90
CA ASP A 152 6.15 -23.12 10.77
C ASP A 152 5.28 -22.83 9.55
N ASP A 153 4.01 -22.47 9.76
CA ASP A 153 3.09 -22.08 8.68
C ASP A 153 3.62 -20.86 7.90
N MET A 154 4.20 -19.88 8.60
CA MET A 154 4.78 -18.68 7.98
C MET A 154 6.19 -18.96 7.43
N GLN A 155 6.93 -19.85 8.08
CA GLN A 155 8.34 -20.10 7.78
C GLN A 155 8.52 -20.67 6.38
N VAL A 156 7.58 -21.47 5.87
CA VAL A 156 7.63 -22.02 4.50
C VAL A 156 7.79 -20.91 3.45
N ASP A 157 7.00 -19.84 3.54
CA ASP A 157 7.07 -18.74 2.57
C ASP A 157 8.22 -17.77 2.84
N LEU A 158 8.53 -17.53 4.11
CA LEU A 158 9.70 -16.74 4.49
C LEU A 158 10.98 -17.38 3.98
N ASP A 159 11.07 -18.70 4.07
CA ASP A 159 12.15 -19.49 3.53
C ASP A 159 12.26 -19.32 2.03
N ARG A 160 11.16 -19.42 1.27
CA ARG A 160 11.13 -19.16 -0.19
C ARG A 160 11.58 -17.74 -0.54
N ARG A 161 11.29 -16.76 0.29
CA ARG A 161 11.64 -15.34 0.08
C ARG A 161 13.10 -15.00 0.40
N ARG A 162 13.71 -15.74 1.33
CA ARG A 162 14.97 -15.36 1.97
C ARG A 162 16.10 -15.12 0.95
N PRO A 163 17.02 -14.19 1.22
CA PRO A 163 18.22 -14.03 0.39
C PRO A 163 19.17 -15.23 0.50
N GLY A 164 20.11 -15.36 -0.44
CA GLY A 164 21.23 -16.31 -0.33
C GLY A 164 20.90 -17.77 -0.58
N GLN A 165 19.73 -18.05 -1.17
CA GLN A 165 19.34 -19.42 -1.53
C GLN A 165 20.16 -20.00 -2.68
N SER A 166 20.65 -19.14 -3.59
CA SER A 166 21.32 -19.61 -4.81
C SER A 166 22.31 -18.60 -5.38
N ARG A 167 23.15 -19.05 -6.32
CA ARG A 167 24.15 -18.23 -7.03
C ARG A 167 23.55 -17.07 -7.84
N ILE A 168 22.27 -17.13 -8.17
CA ILE A 168 21.56 -16.10 -8.94
C ILE A 168 20.83 -15.07 -8.06
N THR A 169 20.97 -15.19 -6.74
CA THR A 169 20.43 -14.25 -5.75
C THR A 169 21.56 -13.62 -4.93
N THR A 170 21.23 -12.62 -4.11
CA THR A 170 22.19 -11.93 -3.24
C THR A 170 22.82 -12.91 -2.25
N PRO A 171 24.15 -12.93 -2.09
CA PRO A 171 24.83 -13.88 -1.19
C PRO A 171 24.67 -13.61 0.33
N ARG A 172 23.65 -12.85 0.77
CA ARG A 172 23.38 -12.62 2.20
C ARG A 172 22.75 -13.86 2.82
N LYS A 173 23.13 -14.20 4.04
CA LYS A 173 22.61 -15.37 4.75
C LYS A 173 21.76 -14.91 5.93
N GLU A 174 20.49 -14.68 5.66
CA GLU A 174 19.49 -14.35 6.67
C GLU A 174 18.57 -15.56 6.82
N THR A 175 18.30 -15.99 8.05
CA THR A 175 17.41 -17.13 8.28
C THR A 175 15.95 -16.77 8.07
N ASP A 176 15.60 -15.48 8.20
CA ASP A 176 14.23 -14.96 8.19
C ASP A 176 13.33 -15.72 9.19
N THR A 177 13.89 -16.16 10.33
CA THR A 177 13.17 -16.92 11.37
C THR A 177 12.15 -16.04 12.09
N CYS A 178 10.88 -16.39 12.01
CA CYS A 178 9.81 -15.65 12.66
C CYS A 178 9.51 -16.14 14.09
N LYS A 179 8.90 -15.25 14.87
CA LYS A 179 8.32 -15.53 16.19
C LYS A 179 6.98 -14.84 16.32
N ILE A 180 5.98 -15.56 16.82
CA ILE A 180 4.66 -15.02 17.13
C ILE A 180 4.65 -14.61 18.61
N PHE A 181 4.28 -13.36 18.89
CA PHE A 181 4.26 -12.79 20.23
C PHE A 181 2.84 -12.61 20.81
N SER A 182 1.81 -12.58 19.98
CA SER A 182 0.42 -12.41 20.40
C SER A 182 -0.55 -12.95 19.35
N GLY A 183 -1.84 -13.01 19.69
CA GLY A 183 -2.92 -13.36 18.76
C GLY A 183 -3.07 -14.87 18.48
N VAL A 184 -2.26 -15.69 19.15
CA VAL A 184 -2.32 -17.16 19.13
C VAL A 184 -2.27 -17.68 20.56
N SER A 185 -3.15 -18.63 20.88
CA SER A 185 -3.19 -19.36 22.16
C SER A 185 -3.47 -20.83 21.87
N GLU A 186 -2.71 -21.73 22.51
CA GLU A 186 -2.85 -23.19 22.32
C GLU A 186 -2.80 -23.63 20.83
N GLY A 187 -2.01 -22.91 20.02
CA GLY A 187 -1.87 -23.19 18.59
C GLY A 187 -3.03 -22.68 17.72
N LEU A 188 -3.98 -21.94 18.28
CA LEU A 188 -5.12 -21.37 17.56
C LEU A 188 -5.11 -19.84 17.58
N THR A 189 -5.50 -19.22 16.47
CA THR A 189 -5.73 -17.77 16.43
C THR A 189 -6.85 -17.36 17.39
N THR A 190 -6.67 -16.27 18.11
CA THR A 190 -7.64 -15.80 19.12
C THR A 190 -8.65 -14.80 18.58
N GLY A 191 -8.52 -14.38 17.32
CA GLY A 191 -9.31 -13.28 16.75
C GLY A 191 -8.80 -11.88 17.15
N THR A 192 -7.72 -11.82 17.92
CA THR A 192 -7.06 -10.57 18.34
C THR A 192 -5.76 -10.35 17.55
N PRO A 193 -5.13 -9.16 17.62
CA PRO A 193 -3.97 -8.86 16.78
C PRO A 193 -2.80 -9.83 16.95
N ILE A 194 -2.31 -10.36 15.83
CA ILE A 194 -1.16 -11.26 15.75
C ILE A 194 0.10 -10.43 15.51
N HIS A 195 1.02 -10.47 16.47
CA HIS A 195 2.31 -9.78 16.36
C HIS A 195 3.40 -10.76 15.94
N VAL A 196 4.03 -10.51 14.79
CA VAL A 196 5.10 -11.35 14.23
C VAL A 196 6.38 -10.54 14.14
N PHE A 197 7.48 -11.08 14.69
CA PHE A 197 8.79 -10.46 14.69
C PHE A 197 9.85 -11.35 14.02
N VAL A 198 10.74 -10.73 13.26
CA VAL A 198 11.89 -11.38 12.61
C VAL A 198 13.15 -10.56 12.89
N PRO A 199 14.16 -11.11 13.60
CA PRO A 199 15.40 -10.41 13.88
C PRO A 199 16.25 -10.26 12.61
N ASN A 200 17.06 -9.20 12.54
CA ASN A 200 18.07 -9.01 11.49
C ASN A 200 19.42 -9.54 11.97
N THR A 201 19.99 -10.56 11.32
CA THR A 201 21.18 -11.29 11.83
C THR A 201 22.48 -11.06 11.06
N ASP A 202 22.45 -10.64 9.79
CA ASP A 202 23.66 -10.39 8.95
C ASP A 202 23.86 -8.89 8.68
N GLN A 203 23.83 -8.07 9.75
CA GLN A 203 24.07 -6.63 9.66
C GLN A 203 25.58 -6.32 9.67
N ARG A 204 26.12 -5.96 8.51
CA ARG A 204 27.50 -5.46 8.38
C ARG A 204 27.48 -3.96 8.07
N GLY A 205 27.69 -3.14 9.10
CA GLY A 205 27.69 -1.67 8.95
C GLY A 205 28.80 -1.11 8.04
N HIS A 206 29.91 -1.84 7.89
CA HIS A 206 31.10 -1.36 7.17
C HIS A 206 30.96 -1.35 5.63
N ASP A 207 30.03 -2.12 5.05
CA ASP A 207 29.88 -2.24 3.59
C ASP A 207 29.22 -0.98 2.94
N TYR A 208 28.81 0.03 3.72
CA TYR A 208 27.96 1.14 3.25
C TYR A 208 28.51 2.55 3.53
N SER A 209 29.72 2.71 4.06
CA SER A 209 30.30 4.03 4.38
C SER A 209 30.42 4.91 3.14
N GLU A 210 30.81 4.36 1.99
CA GLU A 210 30.87 5.09 0.70
C GLU A 210 29.47 5.46 0.17
N MET A 211 28.46 4.60 0.40
CA MET A 211 27.05 4.86 -0.01
C MET A 211 26.35 5.90 0.86
N SER A 212 26.95 6.30 1.98
CA SER A 212 26.39 7.34 2.84
C SER A 212 26.48 8.73 2.22
N GLN A 213 27.46 8.93 1.33
CA GLN A 213 27.87 10.25 0.83
C GLN A 213 27.13 10.65 -0.46
N ALA A 214 26.61 9.69 -1.22
CA ALA A 214 26.00 9.90 -2.54
C ALA A 214 24.62 9.24 -2.66
N TYR A 215 23.73 9.82 -3.47
CA TYR A 215 22.46 9.18 -3.78
C TYR A 215 22.68 8.01 -4.74
N ARG A 216 22.12 6.84 -4.44
CA ARG A 216 22.21 5.70 -5.37
C ARG A 216 21.22 5.92 -6.52
N PRO A 217 21.65 5.85 -7.79
CA PRO A 217 20.74 5.98 -8.92
C PRO A 217 19.57 4.99 -8.84
N SER A 218 18.36 5.48 -9.11
CA SER A 218 17.13 4.68 -9.11
C SER A 218 16.75 4.04 -7.75
N HIS A 219 17.37 4.46 -6.65
CA HIS A 219 16.92 4.19 -5.28
C HIS A 219 16.10 5.34 -4.71
N ALA A 220 15.58 5.15 -3.50
CA ALA A 220 14.75 6.12 -2.81
C ALA A 220 15.54 7.19 -2.04
N ASP A 221 16.89 7.20 -2.12
CA ASP A 221 17.73 8.01 -1.22
C ASP A 221 17.40 9.51 -1.29
N ALA A 222 17.40 10.07 -2.50
CA ALA A 222 17.11 11.49 -2.71
C ALA A 222 15.66 11.84 -2.39
N THR A 223 14.71 10.98 -2.77
CA THR A 223 13.27 11.22 -2.54
C THR A 223 12.91 11.12 -1.06
N TYR A 224 13.59 10.27 -0.28
CA TYR A 224 13.45 10.22 1.17
C TYR A 224 13.97 11.50 1.83
N ASP A 225 15.15 11.99 1.44
CA ASP A 225 15.66 13.26 1.95
C ASP A 225 14.72 14.43 1.58
N MET A 226 14.22 14.48 0.34
CA MET A 226 13.26 15.50 -0.10
C MET A 226 11.93 15.45 0.67
N LYS A 227 11.42 14.25 0.97
CA LYS A 227 10.12 14.06 1.62
C LYS A 227 10.20 14.22 3.14
N TYR A 228 11.23 13.67 3.77
CA TYR A 228 11.31 13.51 5.22
C TYR A 228 12.42 14.33 5.86
N GLY A 229 13.38 14.86 5.10
CA GLY A 229 14.56 15.57 5.62
C GLY A 229 15.58 14.68 6.35
N VAL A 230 15.20 13.43 6.64
CA VAL A 230 16.01 12.42 7.33
C VAL A 230 15.84 11.07 6.63
N ARG A 231 16.94 10.33 6.52
CA ARG A 231 16.93 8.95 6.02
C ARG A 231 17.81 8.06 6.88
N SER A 232 17.43 6.79 7.00
CA SER A 232 18.33 5.76 7.54
C SER A 232 19.37 5.43 6.46
N VAL A 233 20.56 6.00 6.64
CA VAL A 233 21.66 5.91 5.66
C VAL A 233 22.24 4.50 5.57
N GLN A 234 22.09 3.71 6.64
CA GLN A 234 22.54 2.32 6.68
C GLN A 234 21.56 1.44 5.89
N GLY A 235 21.99 1.02 4.70
CA GLY A 235 21.21 0.18 3.81
C GLY A 235 20.10 0.91 3.05
N GLY A 236 18.88 0.38 3.10
CA GLY A 236 17.69 0.95 2.44
C GLY A 236 16.64 1.49 3.42
N GLY A 237 16.93 1.47 4.73
CA GLY A 237 15.97 1.83 5.77
C GLY A 237 14.64 1.10 5.61
N ARG A 238 13.55 1.88 5.64
CA ARG A 238 12.16 1.45 5.45
C ARG A 238 11.80 1.11 3.99
N SER A 239 12.51 1.67 3.00
CA SER A 239 12.29 1.39 1.57
C SER A 239 12.89 0.06 1.11
N SER A 240 13.65 -0.60 1.99
CA SER A 240 14.31 -1.86 1.70
C SER A 240 13.32 -2.99 1.47
N ALA A 241 13.66 -3.91 0.56
CA ALA A 241 12.94 -5.17 0.39
C ALA A 241 12.97 -6.07 1.63
N ARG A 242 13.66 -5.70 2.72
CA ARG A 242 13.53 -6.37 4.02
C ARG A 242 12.13 -6.20 4.63
N GLU A 243 11.47 -5.06 4.38
CA GLU A 243 10.11 -4.79 4.86
C GLU A 243 9.10 -5.86 4.39
N THR A 244 9.34 -6.47 3.22
CA THR A 244 8.43 -7.46 2.66
C THR A 244 8.39 -8.79 3.41
N ILE A 245 9.25 -8.97 4.43
CA ILE A 245 9.10 -10.05 5.42
C ILE A 245 7.75 -9.97 6.11
N GLY A 246 7.34 -8.78 6.58
CA GLY A 246 6.04 -8.61 7.23
C GLY A 246 4.87 -8.91 6.28
N ARG A 247 5.05 -8.61 4.98
CA ARG A 247 4.06 -8.93 3.94
C ARG A 247 3.97 -10.43 3.68
N VAL A 248 5.11 -11.12 3.59
CA VAL A 248 5.15 -12.56 3.33
C VAL A 248 4.64 -13.36 4.53
N ALA A 249 5.03 -12.99 5.75
CA ALA A 249 4.53 -13.64 6.97
C ALA A 249 3.01 -13.52 7.09
N SER A 250 2.46 -12.32 6.89
CA SER A 250 1.00 -12.12 6.91
C SER A 250 0.29 -12.74 5.70
N GLY A 251 0.93 -12.75 4.53
CA GLY A 251 0.44 -13.44 3.34
C GLY A 251 0.34 -14.95 3.53
N ALA A 252 1.24 -15.58 4.28
CA ALA A 252 1.15 -17.00 4.62
C ALA A 252 -0.11 -17.31 5.43
N VAL A 253 -0.44 -16.47 6.42
CA VAL A 253 -1.71 -16.58 7.18
C VAL A 253 -2.91 -16.41 6.26
N ALA A 254 -2.88 -15.42 5.37
CA ALA A 254 -3.95 -15.20 4.39
C ALA A 254 -4.12 -16.38 3.42
N LYS A 255 -3.02 -16.96 2.93
CA LYS A 255 -3.05 -18.16 2.08
C LYS A 255 -3.67 -19.35 2.80
N LYS A 256 -3.32 -19.55 4.08
CA LYS A 256 -3.91 -20.61 4.92
C LYS A 256 -5.43 -20.43 5.02
N ILE A 257 -5.90 -19.23 5.38
CA ILE A 257 -7.33 -18.90 5.45
C ILE A 257 -8.04 -19.21 4.11
N LEU A 258 -7.47 -18.76 3.00
CA LEU A 258 -8.08 -18.92 1.67
C LEU A 258 -8.12 -20.39 1.22
N LYS A 259 -7.07 -21.15 1.51
CA LYS A 259 -6.97 -22.59 1.23
C LYS A 259 -8.00 -23.36 2.04
N ASP A 260 -8.09 -23.08 3.34
CA ASP A 260 -9.03 -23.72 4.26
C ASP A 260 -10.49 -23.36 3.94
N PHE A 261 -10.74 -22.11 3.53
CA PHE A 261 -12.10 -21.64 3.25
C PHE A 261 -12.64 -22.14 1.90
N SER A 262 -11.84 -22.08 0.84
CA SER A 262 -12.33 -22.30 -0.54
C SER A 262 -11.42 -23.16 -1.40
N GLY A 263 -10.38 -23.74 -0.82
CA GLY A 263 -9.38 -24.48 -1.59
C GLY A 263 -8.59 -23.56 -2.54
N THR A 264 -8.62 -22.24 -2.32
CA THR A 264 -7.94 -21.26 -3.15
C THR A 264 -6.45 -21.55 -3.19
N GLU A 265 -5.88 -21.59 -4.38
CA GLU A 265 -4.45 -21.79 -4.61
C GLU A 265 -3.87 -20.57 -5.31
N ILE A 266 -2.84 -19.97 -4.70
CA ILE A 266 -2.15 -18.80 -5.26
C ILE A 266 -0.73 -19.26 -5.62
N LEU A 267 -0.44 -19.33 -6.91
CA LEU A 267 0.84 -19.79 -7.42
C LEU A 267 1.45 -18.70 -8.30
N ALA A 268 2.69 -18.33 -8.03
CA ALA A 268 3.43 -17.42 -8.88
C ALA A 268 4.72 -18.07 -9.39
N TYR A 269 5.14 -17.68 -10.59
CA TYR A 269 6.34 -18.19 -11.22
C TYR A 269 6.99 -17.15 -12.11
N VAL A 270 8.27 -17.34 -12.41
CA VAL A 270 9.03 -16.45 -13.29
C VAL A 270 8.74 -16.80 -14.74
N SER A 271 8.07 -15.88 -15.45
CA SER A 271 7.70 -16.05 -16.86
C SER A 271 8.60 -15.26 -17.82
N GLN A 272 9.44 -14.36 -17.30
CA GLN A 272 10.43 -13.67 -18.11
C GLN A 272 11.65 -13.27 -17.28
N VAL A 273 12.84 -13.43 -17.85
CA VAL A 273 14.05 -12.77 -17.37
C VAL A 273 14.76 -12.13 -18.56
N HIS A 274 15.00 -10.82 -18.45
CA HIS A 274 15.58 -10.03 -19.54
C HIS A 274 14.83 -10.25 -20.87
N LYS A 275 15.50 -10.79 -21.90
CA LYS A 275 14.94 -11.08 -23.22
C LYS A 275 14.39 -12.50 -23.35
N ILE A 276 14.55 -13.34 -22.33
CA ILE A 276 14.06 -14.72 -22.32
C ILE A 276 12.64 -14.69 -21.78
N VAL A 277 11.67 -14.89 -22.67
CA VAL A 277 10.24 -14.90 -22.36
C VAL A 277 9.74 -16.33 -22.49
N LEU A 278 9.13 -16.86 -21.44
CA LEU A 278 8.42 -18.13 -21.49
C LEU A 278 7.10 -17.94 -22.26
N PRO A 279 6.87 -18.67 -23.37
CA PRO A 279 5.58 -18.67 -24.06
C PRO A 279 4.45 -19.09 -23.12
N GLU A 280 3.30 -18.42 -23.23
CA GLU A 280 2.17 -18.61 -22.31
C GLU A 280 1.51 -19.99 -22.47
N ASP A 281 1.54 -20.56 -23.68
CA ASP A 281 0.98 -21.86 -24.05
C ASP A 281 1.76 -23.06 -23.51
N LEU A 282 3.00 -22.86 -23.02
CA LEU A 282 3.79 -23.92 -22.40
C LEU A 282 3.41 -24.20 -20.94
N VAL A 283 2.63 -23.32 -20.31
CA VAL A 283 2.22 -23.49 -18.92
C VAL A 283 0.71 -23.62 -18.86
N ASP A 284 0.24 -24.84 -18.60
CA ASP A 284 -1.15 -25.07 -18.26
C ASP A 284 -1.45 -24.58 -16.83
N HIS A 285 -2.25 -23.54 -16.72
CA HIS A 285 -2.57 -22.89 -15.44
C HIS A 285 -3.46 -23.77 -14.54
N GLU A 286 -4.22 -24.69 -15.13
CA GLU A 286 -5.08 -25.62 -14.38
C GLU A 286 -4.26 -26.69 -13.65
N THR A 287 -3.23 -27.23 -14.30
CA THR A 287 -2.46 -28.37 -13.79
C THR A 287 -1.11 -28.01 -13.18
N LEU A 288 -0.66 -26.74 -13.27
CA LEU A 288 0.60 -26.29 -12.70
C LEU A 288 0.75 -26.65 -11.21
N MET A 289 1.88 -27.22 -10.82
CA MET A 289 2.16 -27.58 -9.43
C MET A 289 3.27 -26.72 -8.82
N LEU A 290 3.17 -26.46 -7.51
CA LEU A 290 4.23 -25.79 -6.75
C LEU A 290 5.58 -26.52 -6.88
N SER A 291 5.57 -27.85 -6.98
CA SER A 291 6.79 -28.67 -7.17
C SER A 291 7.51 -28.36 -8.49
N GLN A 292 6.77 -28.03 -9.56
CA GLN A 292 7.37 -27.60 -10.83
C GLN A 292 8.02 -26.22 -10.69
N ILE A 293 7.37 -25.30 -9.97
CA ILE A 293 7.88 -23.95 -9.72
C ILE A 293 9.15 -24.01 -8.86
N GLU A 294 9.15 -24.78 -7.77
CA GLU A 294 10.30 -24.85 -6.85
C GLU A 294 11.38 -25.86 -7.31
N SER A 295 11.22 -26.50 -8.47
CA SER A 295 12.18 -27.47 -9.02
C SER A 295 13.56 -26.88 -9.37
N ASN A 296 13.64 -25.56 -9.52
CA ASN A 296 14.85 -24.86 -9.95
C ASN A 296 14.99 -23.49 -9.29
N ILE A 297 16.21 -22.97 -9.31
CA ILE A 297 16.60 -21.75 -8.59
C ILE A 297 15.97 -20.46 -9.14
N VAL A 298 15.49 -20.45 -10.39
CA VAL A 298 14.87 -19.27 -11.03
C VAL A 298 13.35 -19.27 -10.89
N ARG A 299 12.75 -20.38 -10.44
CA ARG A 299 11.31 -20.57 -10.29
C ARG A 299 10.50 -20.44 -11.57
N CYS A 300 11.03 -21.00 -12.66
CA CYS A 300 10.33 -21.14 -13.94
C CYS A 300 9.81 -22.58 -14.07
N PRO A 301 8.53 -22.83 -14.39
CA PRO A 301 7.96 -24.18 -14.40
C PRO A 301 8.45 -25.02 -15.58
N ASP A 302 8.92 -24.38 -16.65
CA ASP A 302 9.54 -25.04 -17.79
C ASP A 302 11.07 -25.16 -17.58
N PRO A 303 11.64 -26.38 -17.57
CA PRO A 303 13.07 -26.59 -17.32
C PRO A 303 13.99 -26.01 -18.39
N GLU A 304 13.60 -26.02 -19.67
CA GLU A 304 14.42 -25.51 -20.77
C GLU A 304 14.56 -23.98 -20.66
N TYR A 305 13.44 -23.29 -20.44
CA TYR A 305 13.44 -21.85 -20.22
C TYR A 305 14.07 -21.49 -18.88
N ALA A 306 13.94 -22.33 -17.84
CA ALA A 306 14.64 -22.12 -16.57
C ALA A 306 16.16 -22.04 -16.78
N GLU A 307 16.76 -22.98 -17.52
CA GLU A 307 18.21 -22.96 -17.79
C GLU A 307 18.65 -21.76 -18.64
N LYS A 308 17.84 -21.38 -19.65
CA LYS A 308 18.08 -20.15 -20.43
C LYS A 308 18.05 -18.90 -19.55
N MET A 309 17.07 -18.80 -18.65
CA MET A 309 16.94 -17.68 -17.72
C MET A 309 18.10 -17.64 -16.72
N ILE A 310 18.48 -18.79 -16.14
CA ILE A 310 19.63 -18.92 -15.24
C ILE A 310 20.92 -18.45 -15.93
N SER A 311 21.16 -18.93 -17.14
CA SER A 311 22.32 -18.54 -17.96
C SER A 311 22.35 -17.04 -18.26
N ALA A 312 21.19 -16.45 -18.56
CA ALA A 312 21.07 -15.01 -18.79
C ALA A 312 21.38 -14.18 -17.53
N ILE A 313 20.93 -14.63 -16.35
CA ILE A 313 21.24 -13.97 -15.07
C ILE A 313 22.73 -14.06 -14.77
N ASP A 314 23.34 -15.23 -14.97
CA ASP A 314 24.77 -15.42 -14.72
C ASP A 314 25.66 -14.58 -15.64
N ALA A 315 25.34 -14.51 -16.93
CA ALA A 315 26.08 -13.67 -17.89
C ALA A 315 26.08 -12.18 -17.48
N VAL A 316 24.99 -11.70 -16.90
CA VAL A 316 24.82 -10.33 -16.40
C VAL A 316 25.55 -10.14 -15.06
N ARG A 317 25.50 -11.13 -14.18
CA ARG A 317 26.18 -11.15 -12.88
C ARG A 317 27.70 -11.04 -13.04
N VAL A 318 28.30 -11.82 -13.94
CA VAL A 318 29.75 -11.87 -14.15
C VAL A 318 30.32 -10.51 -14.58
N ARG A 319 29.55 -9.75 -15.37
CA ARG A 319 29.93 -8.39 -15.82
C ARG A 319 29.52 -7.27 -14.84
N GLY A 320 29.14 -7.62 -13.61
CA GLY A 320 28.80 -6.67 -12.55
C GLY A 320 27.54 -5.86 -12.80
N ASP A 321 26.56 -6.41 -13.52
CA ASP A 321 25.32 -5.75 -13.94
C ASP A 321 24.09 -6.46 -13.37
N SER A 322 22.88 -6.00 -13.70
CA SER A 322 21.61 -6.63 -13.30
C SER A 322 20.56 -6.66 -14.41
N VAL A 323 19.55 -7.51 -14.25
CA VAL A 323 18.38 -7.62 -15.15
C VAL A 323 17.08 -7.68 -14.36
N GLY A 324 16.01 -7.25 -15.01
CA GLY A 324 14.64 -7.38 -14.53
C GLY A 324 13.93 -8.56 -15.20
N GLY A 325 12.60 -8.59 -15.06
CA GLY A 325 11.78 -9.65 -15.61
C GLY A 325 10.32 -9.56 -15.20
N VAL A 326 9.58 -10.63 -15.42
CA VAL A 326 8.14 -10.72 -15.16
C VAL A 326 7.84 -11.95 -14.31
N VAL A 327 7.00 -11.75 -13.30
CA VAL A 327 6.36 -12.82 -12.53
C VAL A 327 4.93 -12.95 -13.04
N THR A 328 4.52 -14.16 -13.41
CA THR A 328 3.11 -14.51 -13.62
C THR A 328 2.57 -15.05 -12.31
N CYS A 329 1.37 -14.62 -11.90
CA CYS A 329 0.66 -15.15 -10.75
C CYS A 329 -0.73 -15.62 -11.20
N ILE A 330 -1.09 -16.82 -10.78
CA ILE A 330 -2.40 -17.40 -11.00
C ILE A 330 -3.10 -17.66 -9.67
N VAL A 331 -4.43 -17.54 -9.68
CA VAL A 331 -5.29 -17.89 -8.54
C VAL A 331 -6.33 -18.88 -9.02
N ARG A 332 -6.25 -20.11 -8.51
CA ARG A 332 -7.27 -21.15 -8.70
C ARG A 332 -8.26 -21.15 -7.55
N ASN A 333 -9.48 -21.58 -7.85
CA ASN A 333 -10.58 -21.70 -6.89
C ASN A 333 -10.88 -20.39 -6.13
N CYS A 334 -10.66 -19.24 -6.79
CA CYS A 334 -11.04 -17.97 -6.21
C CYS A 334 -12.58 -17.91 -6.04
N PRO A 335 -13.10 -17.59 -4.84
CA PRO A 335 -14.54 -17.46 -4.65
C PRO A 335 -15.13 -16.47 -5.67
N ARG A 336 -16.31 -16.80 -6.22
CA ARG A 336 -17.03 -15.92 -7.13
C ARG A 336 -17.60 -14.73 -6.36
N GLY A 337 -17.61 -13.55 -6.97
CA GLY A 337 -18.22 -12.38 -6.38
C GLY A 337 -17.30 -11.54 -5.49
N LEU A 338 -16.00 -11.85 -5.39
CA LEU A 338 -15.04 -11.01 -4.66
C LEU A 338 -14.71 -9.74 -5.44
N GLY A 339 -14.59 -8.63 -4.72
CA GLY A 339 -14.31 -7.32 -5.30
C GLY A 339 -15.48 -6.36 -5.18
N SER A 340 -15.31 -5.17 -5.72
CA SER A 340 -16.34 -4.14 -5.77
C SER A 340 -16.40 -3.49 -7.14
N PRO A 341 -17.53 -2.92 -7.55
CA PRO A 341 -17.55 -2.06 -8.73
C PRO A 341 -16.81 -0.73 -8.47
N VAL A 342 -16.50 -0.01 -9.55
CA VAL A 342 -15.99 1.39 -9.54
C VAL A 342 -14.55 1.57 -9.03
N PHE A 343 -14.33 1.97 -7.77
CA PHE A 343 -13.02 2.43 -7.27
C PHE A 343 -12.20 1.30 -6.65
N ASP A 344 -12.87 0.40 -5.93
CA ASP A 344 -12.25 -0.72 -5.22
C ASP A 344 -12.40 -2.03 -6.01
N LYS A 345 -12.26 -1.93 -7.34
CA LYS A 345 -12.27 -3.08 -8.24
C LYS A 345 -11.19 -4.07 -7.84
N LEU A 346 -11.50 -5.36 -7.94
CA LEU A 346 -10.56 -6.41 -7.53
C LEU A 346 -9.21 -6.28 -8.26
N GLU A 347 -9.21 -6.04 -9.58
CA GLU A 347 -7.99 -5.82 -10.35
C GLU A 347 -7.24 -4.55 -9.94
N ALA A 348 -7.95 -3.52 -9.46
CA ALA A 348 -7.34 -2.27 -8.99
C ALA A 348 -6.67 -2.45 -7.63
N GLU A 349 -7.32 -3.19 -6.70
CA GLU A 349 -6.72 -3.53 -5.41
C GLU A 349 -5.55 -4.52 -5.57
N LEU A 350 -5.66 -5.51 -6.47
CA LEU A 350 -4.54 -6.38 -6.83
C LEU A 350 -3.38 -5.57 -7.43
N ALA A 351 -3.67 -4.65 -8.35
CA ALA A 351 -2.66 -3.75 -8.92
C ALA A 351 -1.95 -2.93 -7.85
N LYS A 352 -2.71 -2.29 -6.95
CA LYS A 352 -2.17 -1.52 -5.82
C LYS A 352 -1.30 -2.37 -4.90
N ALA A 353 -1.74 -3.59 -4.59
CA ALA A 353 -1.02 -4.54 -3.76
C ALA A 353 0.35 -4.86 -4.37
N VAL A 354 0.38 -5.34 -5.61
CA VAL A 354 1.63 -5.78 -6.25
C VAL A 354 2.51 -4.61 -6.66
N MET A 355 1.95 -3.49 -7.14
CA MET A 355 2.72 -2.29 -7.49
C MET A 355 3.33 -1.58 -6.27
N SER A 356 2.88 -1.92 -5.06
CA SER A 356 3.54 -1.47 -3.82
C SER A 356 4.79 -2.28 -3.46
N LEU A 357 5.09 -3.37 -4.19
CA LEU A 357 6.31 -4.16 -4.00
C LEU A 357 7.53 -3.41 -4.57
N PRO A 358 8.72 -3.57 -3.95
CA PRO A 358 9.94 -2.98 -4.47
C PRO A 358 10.24 -3.42 -5.91
N ALA A 359 10.83 -2.49 -6.69
CA ALA A 359 11.22 -2.69 -8.08
C ALA A 359 10.09 -2.96 -9.10
N THR A 360 8.82 -2.99 -8.70
CA THR A 360 7.71 -3.12 -9.65
C THR A 360 7.56 -1.89 -10.55
N LYS A 361 7.12 -2.13 -11.79
CA LYS A 361 6.93 -1.11 -12.83
C LYS A 361 5.73 -1.32 -13.73
N GLY A 362 5.10 -2.49 -13.71
CA GLY A 362 3.93 -2.76 -14.53
C GLY A 362 3.09 -3.88 -13.93
N PHE A 363 1.80 -3.80 -14.22
CA PHE A 363 0.79 -4.78 -13.87
C PHE A 363 -0.11 -5.01 -15.09
N GLN A 364 -0.39 -6.27 -15.38
CA GLN A 364 -1.33 -6.70 -16.40
C GLN A 364 -2.20 -7.81 -15.79
N PHE A 365 -3.45 -7.92 -16.23
CA PHE A 365 -4.35 -9.00 -15.84
C PHE A 365 -5.09 -9.52 -17.09
N GLY A 366 -5.42 -10.81 -17.09
CA GLY A 366 -5.98 -11.50 -18.24
C GLY A 366 -5.12 -11.30 -19.50
N SER A 367 -5.78 -10.94 -20.60
CA SER A 367 -5.16 -10.58 -21.88
C SER A 367 -4.24 -9.36 -21.84
N GLY A 368 -4.25 -8.58 -20.75
CA GLY A 368 -3.36 -7.45 -20.53
C GLY A 368 -3.37 -6.46 -21.68
N PHE A 369 -2.18 -5.97 -22.06
CA PHE A 369 -2.06 -5.06 -23.20
C PHE A 369 -2.26 -5.77 -24.55
N ALA A 370 -2.06 -7.10 -24.62
CA ALA A 370 -2.30 -7.84 -25.87
C ALA A 370 -3.78 -7.80 -26.27
N GLY A 371 -4.69 -7.70 -25.30
CA GLY A 371 -6.13 -7.51 -25.55
C GLY A 371 -6.47 -6.22 -26.31
N THR A 372 -5.59 -5.20 -26.29
CA THR A 372 -5.84 -3.93 -27.00
C THR A 372 -5.75 -4.04 -28.52
N PHE A 373 -5.23 -5.15 -29.04
CA PHE A 373 -5.15 -5.45 -30.47
C PHE A 373 -6.37 -6.22 -31.00
N LEU A 374 -7.28 -6.65 -30.12
CA LEU A 374 -8.44 -7.47 -30.47
C LEU A 374 -9.70 -6.62 -30.63
N THR A 375 -10.58 -7.02 -31.55
CA THR A 375 -11.95 -6.52 -31.62
C THR A 375 -12.81 -7.12 -30.49
N GLY A 376 -13.97 -6.52 -30.20
CA GLY A 376 -14.87 -7.03 -29.17
C GLY A 376 -15.30 -8.49 -29.40
N SER A 377 -15.60 -8.87 -30.65
CA SER A 377 -15.93 -10.26 -31.00
C SER A 377 -14.78 -11.24 -30.81
N GLU A 378 -13.54 -10.78 -30.91
CA GLU A 378 -12.35 -11.61 -30.67
C GLU A 378 -11.97 -11.65 -29.19
N HIS A 379 -12.29 -10.60 -28.42
CA HIS A 379 -11.91 -10.47 -27.02
C HIS A 379 -12.92 -11.13 -26.07
N ASN A 380 -14.22 -10.98 -26.33
CA ASN A 380 -15.27 -11.38 -25.42
C ASN A 380 -15.14 -12.85 -24.97
N ASP A 381 -15.29 -13.06 -23.67
CA ASP A 381 -15.35 -14.38 -23.06
C ASP A 381 -16.81 -14.88 -23.06
N GLU A 382 -17.15 -15.75 -24.01
CA GLU A 382 -18.51 -16.29 -24.15
C GLU A 382 -18.92 -17.13 -22.94
N PHE A 383 -20.10 -16.86 -22.39
CA PHE A 383 -20.64 -17.63 -21.27
C PHE A 383 -21.24 -18.96 -21.71
N TYR A 384 -21.13 -19.97 -20.85
CA TYR A 384 -21.81 -21.24 -20.96
C TYR A 384 -22.16 -21.82 -19.59
N ILE A 385 -22.99 -22.86 -19.57
CA ILE A 385 -23.29 -23.64 -18.37
C ILE A 385 -22.47 -24.93 -18.41
N ASP A 386 -21.66 -25.17 -17.38
CA ASP A 386 -20.89 -26.41 -17.26
C ASP A 386 -21.74 -27.61 -16.85
N GLU A 387 -21.12 -28.79 -16.77
CA GLU A 387 -21.79 -30.05 -16.40
C GLU A 387 -22.35 -30.06 -14.97
N HIS A 388 -21.91 -29.12 -14.12
CA HIS A 388 -22.39 -28.93 -12.76
C HIS A 388 -23.44 -27.82 -12.64
N GLY A 389 -23.88 -27.24 -13.77
CA GLY A 389 -24.89 -26.18 -13.79
C GLY A 389 -24.33 -24.78 -13.49
N LYS A 390 -23.01 -24.60 -13.41
CA LYS A 390 -22.39 -23.31 -13.12
C LYS A 390 -22.14 -22.50 -14.39
N THR A 391 -22.33 -21.19 -14.30
CA THR A 391 -21.97 -20.26 -15.38
C THR A 391 -20.46 -20.06 -15.43
N ARG A 392 -19.84 -20.44 -16.55
CA ARG A 392 -18.40 -20.38 -16.85
C ARG A 392 -18.15 -19.63 -18.16
N THR A 393 -16.90 -19.34 -18.49
CA THR A 393 -16.54 -18.73 -19.79
C THR A 393 -15.68 -19.64 -20.66
N ARG A 394 -15.91 -19.63 -21.98
CA ARG A 394 -15.18 -20.47 -22.96
C ARG A 394 -13.71 -20.10 -23.08
N THR A 395 -13.40 -18.82 -22.85
CA THR A 395 -12.05 -18.27 -22.80
C THR A 395 -11.91 -17.46 -21.51
N ASN A 396 -10.68 -17.09 -21.18
CA ASN A 396 -10.39 -16.32 -19.96
C ASN A 396 -9.54 -15.07 -20.25
N ARG A 397 -9.94 -14.29 -21.26
CA ARG A 397 -9.23 -13.04 -21.65
C ARG A 397 -9.45 -11.91 -20.65
N SER A 398 -10.53 -11.98 -19.88
CA SER A 398 -10.79 -11.16 -18.69
C SER A 398 -9.89 -11.50 -17.51
N GLY A 399 -9.29 -12.69 -17.49
CA GLY A 399 -8.35 -13.11 -16.44
C GLY A 399 -9.01 -13.28 -15.08
N GLY A 400 -10.17 -13.93 -15.04
CA GLY A 400 -10.90 -14.27 -13.81
C GLY A 400 -11.67 -13.11 -13.18
N ILE A 401 -11.64 -11.91 -13.77
CA ILE A 401 -12.24 -10.70 -13.20
C ILE A 401 -13.03 -9.94 -14.27
N GLN A 402 -14.32 -9.72 -14.02
CA GLN A 402 -15.21 -8.96 -14.90
C GLN A 402 -15.96 -7.89 -14.11
N GLY A 403 -15.94 -6.66 -14.61
CA GLY A 403 -16.63 -5.54 -13.94
C GLY A 403 -16.06 -5.14 -12.57
N GLY A 404 -14.86 -5.61 -12.21
CA GLY A 404 -14.29 -5.41 -10.88
C GLY A 404 -14.50 -6.58 -9.91
N ILE A 405 -15.11 -7.67 -10.38
CA ILE A 405 -15.60 -8.78 -9.55
C ILE A 405 -15.05 -10.11 -10.09
N SER A 406 -14.62 -11.00 -9.20
CA SER A 406 -14.17 -12.35 -9.59
C SER A 406 -15.33 -13.17 -10.19
N ASN A 407 -15.10 -13.77 -11.36
CA ASN A 407 -16.12 -14.54 -12.07
C ASN A 407 -16.04 -16.07 -11.83
N GLY A 408 -14.97 -16.54 -11.18
CA GLY A 408 -14.74 -17.94 -10.84
C GLY A 408 -13.75 -18.67 -11.75
N GLU A 409 -13.36 -18.06 -12.87
CA GLU A 409 -12.24 -18.55 -13.67
C GLU A 409 -10.91 -18.22 -12.98
N ILE A 410 -9.82 -18.84 -13.46
CA ILE A 410 -8.47 -18.56 -12.95
C ILE A 410 -8.17 -17.07 -13.05
N ILE A 411 -7.82 -16.43 -11.93
CA ILE A 411 -7.29 -15.08 -12.00
C ILE A 411 -5.85 -15.18 -12.49
N ASN A 412 -5.53 -14.55 -13.62
CA ASN A 412 -4.18 -14.52 -14.19
C ASN A 412 -3.67 -13.09 -14.27
N MET A 413 -2.49 -12.84 -13.73
CA MET A 413 -1.84 -11.53 -13.74
C MET A 413 -0.33 -11.62 -13.94
N ARG A 414 0.25 -10.56 -14.52
CA ARG A 414 1.68 -10.42 -14.80
C ARG A 414 2.23 -9.15 -14.17
N ILE A 415 3.33 -9.28 -13.44
CA ILE A 415 3.95 -8.21 -12.68
C ILE A 415 5.37 -7.99 -13.20
N ALA A 416 5.64 -6.79 -13.71
CA ALA A 416 6.95 -6.43 -14.26
C ALA A 416 7.85 -5.79 -13.19
N PHE A 417 9.07 -6.29 -13.10
CA PHE A 417 10.10 -5.80 -12.19
C PHE A 417 11.28 -5.22 -12.97
N LYS A 418 11.72 -4.02 -12.59
CA LYS A 418 12.94 -3.41 -13.14
C LYS A 418 14.21 -4.15 -12.69
N PRO A 419 15.35 -3.98 -13.39
CA PRO A 419 16.64 -4.44 -12.90
C PRO A 419 17.01 -3.86 -11.53
N THR A 420 17.78 -4.62 -10.74
CA THR A 420 18.34 -4.16 -9.47
C THR A 420 19.20 -2.93 -9.69
N SER A 421 18.89 -1.84 -8.98
CA SER A 421 19.55 -0.56 -9.24
C SER A 421 20.99 -0.47 -8.72
N THR A 422 21.34 -1.28 -7.72
CA THR A 422 22.72 -1.35 -7.24
C THR A 422 23.51 -2.39 -8.05
N ILE A 423 24.49 -1.92 -8.81
CA ILE A 423 25.33 -2.72 -9.72
C ILE A 423 26.81 -2.39 -9.50
N GLY A 424 27.70 -3.32 -9.87
CA GLY A 424 29.16 -3.15 -9.73
C GLY A 424 29.79 -2.22 -10.76
N LYS A 425 29.01 -1.74 -11.73
CA LYS A 425 29.44 -0.71 -12.69
C LYS A 425 29.46 0.67 -12.06
N LYS A 426 30.36 1.51 -12.57
CA LYS A 426 30.45 2.93 -12.23
C LYS A 426 29.20 3.67 -12.70
N GLN A 427 28.64 4.50 -11.83
CA GLN A 427 27.45 5.30 -12.11
C GLN A 427 27.69 6.76 -11.72
N HIS A 428 27.19 7.69 -12.53
CA HIS A 428 27.18 9.11 -12.20
C HIS A 428 25.98 9.44 -11.30
N THR A 429 26.21 10.28 -10.31
CA THR A 429 25.17 10.70 -9.35
C THR A 429 25.58 11.98 -8.63
N VAL A 430 24.75 12.46 -7.69
CA VAL A 430 25.06 13.62 -6.86
C VAL A 430 25.14 13.26 -5.38
N THR A 431 25.96 14.01 -4.64
CA THR A 431 26.00 13.97 -3.18
C THR A 431 24.81 14.69 -2.56
N ARG A 432 24.62 14.53 -1.25
CA ARG A 432 23.62 15.29 -0.48
C ARG A 432 23.84 16.81 -0.56
N ASP A 433 25.08 17.24 -0.76
CA ASP A 433 25.46 18.65 -0.96
C ASP A 433 25.29 19.13 -2.41
N LYS A 434 24.59 18.35 -3.25
CA LYS A 434 24.31 18.65 -4.66
C LYS A 434 25.56 18.80 -5.53
N LYS A 435 26.63 18.07 -5.21
CA LYS A 435 27.83 18.00 -6.05
C LYS A 435 27.80 16.73 -6.89
N GLU A 436 28.10 16.85 -8.17
CA GLU A 436 28.30 15.70 -9.07
C GLU A 436 29.44 14.82 -8.54
N THR A 437 29.23 13.51 -8.59
CA THR A 437 30.17 12.49 -8.13
C THR A 437 29.94 11.18 -8.87
N GLU A 438 30.78 10.20 -8.58
CA GLU A 438 30.71 8.88 -9.17
C GLU A 438 30.59 7.84 -8.05
N LEU A 439 29.69 6.89 -8.23
CA LEU A 439 29.44 5.82 -7.30
C LEU A 439 29.75 4.47 -7.96
N ILE A 440 30.61 3.69 -7.30
CA ILE A 440 30.82 2.28 -7.62
C ILE A 440 30.35 1.50 -6.40
N ALA A 441 29.22 0.83 -6.52
CA ALA A 441 28.71 0.03 -5.42
C ALA A 441 29.56 -1.22 -5.24
N ARG A 442 30.29 -1.30 -4.13
CA ARG A 442 30.96 -2.51 -3.66
C ARG A 442 29.98 -3.28 -2.80
N GLY A 443 29.72 -4.56 -3.12
CA GLY A 443 28.86 -5.39 -2.28
C GLY A 443 28.08 -6.47 -2.99
N ARG A 444 27.24 -7.14 -2.20
CA ARG A 444 26.44 -8.32 -2.57
C ARG A 444 25.02 -7.89 -2.96
N HIS A 445 24.78 -7.72 -4.25
CA HIS A 445 23.48 -7.31 -4.80
C HIS A 445 22.85 -8.42 -5.64
N ASP A 446 21.52 -8.46 -5.67
CA ASP A 446 20.79 -9.40 -6.52
C ASP A 446 21.05 -9.05 -8.01
N PRO A 447 21.56 -9.97 -8.85
CA PRO A 447 21.65 -9.74 -10.29
C PRO A 447 20.26 -9.78 -10.95
N CYS A 448 19.28 -10.41 -10.31
CA CYS A 448 17.87 -10.42 -10.69
C CYS A 448 16.99 -10.60 -9.44
N VAL A 449 16.03 -9.70 -9.21
CA VAL A 449 15.13 -9.76 -8.03
C VAL A 449 13.96 -10.72 -8.22
N VAL A 450 13.67 -11.10 -9.46
CA VAL A 450 12.42 -11.76 -9.87
C VAL A 450 12.20 -13.13 -9.19
N PRO A 451 13.21 -14.02 -9.04
CA PRO A 451 13.01 -15.29 -8.34
C PRO A 451 12.54 -15.09 -6.90
N ARG A 452 13.08 -14.09 -6.19
CA ARG A 452 12.68 -13.76 -4.82
C ARG A 452 11.35 -13.03 -4.73
N ALA A 453 10.91 -12.40 -5.82
CA ALA A 453 9.64 -11.71 -5.89
C ALA A 453 8.43 -12.67 -5.94
N VAL A 454 8.63 -13.93 -6.35
CA VAL A 454 7.57 -14.96 -6.42
C VAL A 454 6.74 -15.04 -5.12
N PRO A 455 7.30 -15.39 -3.95
CA PRO A 455 6.54 -15.45 -2.70
C PRO A 455 6.01 -14.08 -2.24
N MET A 456 6.64 -12.98 -2.67
CA MET A 456 6.18 -11.63 -2.36
C MET A 456 4.90 -11.26 -3.14
N VAL A 457 4.80 -11.69 -4.40
CA VAL A 457 3.61 -11.51 -5.23
C VAL A 457 2.46 -12.36 -4.68
N GLU A 458 2.70 -13.65 -4.41
CA GLU A 458 1.69 -14.54 -3.83
C GLU A 458 1.11 -13.95 -2.53
N ALA A 459 1.99 -13.46 -1.65
CA ALA A 459 1.58 -12.86 -0.39
C ALA A 459 0.67 -11.65 -0.58
N MET A 460 1.04 -10.71 -1.46
CA MET A 460 0.22 -9.52 -1.70
C MET A 460 -1.13 -9.84 -2.35
N VAL A 461 -1.18 -10.85 -3.23
CA VAL A 461 -2.44 -11.35 -3.80
C VAL A 461 -3.32 -11.98 -2.72
N ALA A 462 -2.74 -12.81 -1.84
CA ALA A 462 -3.45 -13.42 -0.73
C ALA A 462 -4.06 -12.39 0.22
N LEU A 463 -3.30 -11.34 0.55
CA LEU A 463 -3.78 -10.25 1.40
C LEU A 463 -4.99 -9.52 0.81
N VAL A 464 -5.01 -9.28 -0.50
CA VAL A 464 -6.18 -8.69 -1.17
C VAL A 464 -7.36 -9.64 -1.11
N LEU A 465 -7.17 -10.91 -1.48
CA LEU A 465 -8.27 -11.87 -1.58
C LEU A 465 -8.92 -12.15 -0.23
N VAL A 466 -8.15 -12.29 0.85
CA VAL A 466 -8.72 -12.50 2.18
C VAL A 466 -9.47 -11.27 2.67
N ASP A 467 -8.97 -10.06 2.40
CA ASP A 467 -9.63 -8.81 2.76
C ASP A 467 -10.97 -8.64 2.02
N GLN A 468 -10.99 -8.96 0.73
CA GLN A 468 -12.19 -8.94 -0.10
C GLN A 468 -13.17 -10.05 0.27
N LEU A 469 -12.70 -11.23 0.65
CA LEU A 469 -13.54 -12.32 1.16
C LEU A 469 -14.25 -11.89 2.45
N MET A 470 -13.53 -11.30 3.40
CA MET A 470 -14.11 -10.78 4.63
C MET A 470 -15.11 -9.66 4.37
N ALA A 471 -14.81 -8.74 3.45
CA ALA A 471 -15.72 -7.67 3.05
C ALA A 471 -17.02 -8.24 2.45
N GLN A 472 -16.88 -9.21 1.53
CA GLN A 472 -18.01 -9.88 0.90
C GLN A 472 -18.88 -10.59 1.93
N TYR A 473 -18.28 -11.32 2.87
CA TYR A 473 -19.03 -11.98 3.94
C TYR A 473 -19.78 -10.96 4.82
N ALA A 474 -19.12 -9.88 5.23
CA ALA A 474 -19.71 -8.86 6.08
C ALA A 474 -20.87 -8.10 5.42
N GLN A 475 -20.75 -7.79 4.11
CA GLN A 475 -21.74 -7.00 3.39
C GLN A 475 -22.87 -7.84 2.78
N CYS A 476 -22.54 -8.98 2.19
CA CYS A 476 -23.44 -9.72 1.30
C CYS A 476 -24.12 -10.92 1.97
N ASN A 477 -23.64 -11.39 3.12
CA ASN A 477 -24.24 -12.51 3.85
C ASN A 477 -25.09 -12.08 5.06
N LEU A 478 -25.43 -10.79 5.17
CA LEU A 478 -26.34 -10.30 6.22
C LEU A 478 -27.78 -10.81 6.03
N PHE A 479 -28.16 -11.10 4.78
CA PHE A 479 -29.44 -11.70 4.41
C PHE A 479 -29.19 -12.97 3.58
N PRO A 480 -30.16 -13.90 3.49
CA PRO A 480 -30.04 -15.07 2.62
C PRO A 480 -29.73 -14.68 1.17
N VAL A 481 -28.80 -15.40 0.56
CA VAL A 481 -28.42 -15.19 -0.85
C VAL A 481 -29.52 -15.71 -1.79
N ASN A 482 -29.63 -15.09 -2.96
CA ASN A 482 -30.50 -15.57 -4.03
C ASN A 482 -29.84 -16.74 -4.75
N LEU A 483 -30.22 -17.97 -4.40
CA LEU A 483 -29.64 -19.20 -4.95
C LEU A 483 -29.86 -19.39 -6.47
N ASP A 484 -30.79 -18.65 -7.09
CA ASP A 484 -30.96 -18.67 -8.54
C ASP A 484 -29.81 -17.96 -9.27
N LEU A 485 -29.10 -17.04 -8.58
CA LEU A 485 -28.08 -16.16 -9.17
C LEU A 485 -26.75 -16.16 -8.42
N GLN A 486 -26.72 -16.52 -7.14
CA GLN A 486 -25.59 -16.40 -6.25
C GLN A 486 -25.18 -17.76 -5.70
N GLU A 487 -23.87 -18.02 -5.73
CA GLU A 487 -23.29 -19.16 -5.02
C GLU A 487 -23.07 -18.79 -3.55
N PRO A 488 -23.51 -19.63 -2.58
CA PRO A 488 -23.27 -19.37 -1.18
C PRO A 488 -21.78 -19.52 -0.85
N LEU A 489 -21.25 -18.57 -0.08
CA LEU A 489 -19.88 -18.62 0.44
C LEU A 489 -19.83 -19.50 1.68
N VAL A 490 -19.60 -20.80 1.48
CA VAL A 490 -19.50 -21.80 2.55
C VAL A 490 -18.05 -22.27 2.67
N PRO A 491 -17.47 -22.33 3.88
CA PRO A 491 -16.17 -22.95 4.09
C PRO A 491 -16.14 -24.40 3.60
N ILE A 492 -15.01 -24.84 3.04
CA ILE A 492 -14.79 -26.26 2.71
C ILE A 492 -14.57 -27.09 3.97
N LEU A 493 -13.91 -26.52 4.98
CA LEU A 493 -13.71 -27.20 6.26
C LEU A 493 -15.06 -27.45 6.95
N GLU A 494 -15.32 -28.70 7.26
CA GLU A 494 -16.48 -29.08 8.06
C GLU A 494 -16.31 -28.60 9.51
N PRO A 495 -17.39 -28.31 10.25
CA PRO A 495 -17.30 -27.84 11.64
C PRO A 495 -16.50 -28.77 12.57
N GLU A 496 -16.44 -30.05 12.23
CA GLU A 496 -15.74 -31.11 12.96
C GLU A 496 -14.21 -31.08 12.72
N GLU A 497 -13.76 -30.43 11.64
CA GLU A 497 -12.34 -30.29 11.27
C GLU A 497 -11.69 -29.03 11.87
N VAL A 498 -12.50 -28.11 12.44
CA VAL A 498 -12.02 -26.92 13.12
C VAL A 498 -11.77 -27.25 14.59
N PRO A 499 -10.53 -27.15 15.11
CA PRO A 499 -10.26 -27.46 16.51
C PRO A 499 -11.05 -26.53 17.45
N PHE A 500 -11.72 -27.12 18.43
CA PHE A 500 -12.53 -26.42 19.44
C PHE A 500 -11.71 -25.92 20.62
#